data_AF-A0A1I0LSW1-F1
#
_entry.id   AF-A0A1I0LSW1-F1
#
_cell.length_a   1.000
_cell.length_b   1.000
_cell.length_c   1.000
_cell.angle_alpha   90.00
_cell.angle_beta   90.00
_cell.angle_gamma   90.00
#
_symmetry.space_group_name_H-M   'P 1'
#
loop_
_entity.id
_entity.type
_entity.pdbx_description
1 polymer ?
#
loop_
_entity_poly.entity_id
_entity_poly.type
_entity_poly.pdbx_seq_one_letter_code
_entity_poly.pdbx_strand_id
1 'polypeptide(L)' 'MPVPEIAARLVIPTGKNKGSHPSLASVYRALAIEGEAAP' A
#
# COMPACT_ATOMS: atom_id res chain seq x y z
N MET A 1 4.46 11.13 -6.17
CA MET A 1 5.34 10.28 -5.36
C MET A 1 5.30 8.88 -5.95
N PRO A 2 6.44 8.26 -6.30
CA PRO A 2 6.45 6.92 -6.87
C PRO A 2 6.01 5.87 -5.84
N VAL A 3 5.32 4.83 -6.31
CA VAL A 3 4.73 3.79 -5.44
C VAL A 3 5.75 3.09 -4.53
N PRO A 4 7.00 2.81 -4.96
CA PRO A 4 8.00 2.25 -4.06
C PRO A 4 8.31 3.10 -2.83
N GLU A 5 8.35 4.42 -2.99
CA GLU A 5 8.57 5.32 -1.86
C GLU A 5 7.35 5.33 -0.92
N ILE A 6 6.13 5.17 -1.46
CA ILE A 6 4.90 5.11 -0.65
C ILE A 6 4.95 3.86 0.25
N ALA A 7 5.29 2.71 -0.33
CA ALA A 7 5.42 1.46 0.42
C ALA A 7 6.43 1.56 1.57
N ALA A 8 7.58 2.21 1.34
CA ALA A 8 8.62 2.40 2.35
C ALA A 8 8.20 3.33 3.50
N ARG A 9 7.23 4.22 3.28
CA ARG A 9 6.76 5.17 4.31
C ARG A 9 5.55 4.65 5.08
N LEU A 10 4.84 3.67 4.54
CA LEU A 10 3.69 3.06 5.20
C LEU A 10 4.13 2.00 6.22
N VAL A 11 3.39 1.88 7.31
CA VAL A 11 3.59 0.88 8.35
C VAL A 11 2.26 0.19 8.63
N ILE A 12 2.26 -1.13 8.65
CA ILE A 12 1.06 -1.92 8.96
C ILE A 12 0.76 -1.77 10.46
N PRO A 13 -0.42 -1.26 10.86
CA PRO A 13 -0.70 -0.96 12.27
C PRO A 13 -1.16 -2.18 13.09
N THR A 14 -1.66 -3.23 12.44
CA THR A 14 -2.33 -4.36 13.11
C THR A 14 -2.08 -5.71 12.43
N GLY A 15 -2.43 -6.80 13.12
CA GLY A 15 -2.38 -8.16 12.59
C GLY A 15 -0.99 -8.78 12.53
N LYS A 16 -0.88 -9.90 11.78
CA LYS A 16 0.34 -10.74 11.71
C LYS A 16 1.59 -10.02 11.18
N ASN A 17 1.40 -8.96 10.38
CA ASN A 17 2.49 -8.19 9.75
C ASN A 17 2.67 -6.81 10.38
N LYS A 18 2.17 -6.59 11.60
CA LYS A 18 2.26 -5.30 12.30
C LYS A 18 3.70 -4.82 12.43
N GLY A 19 3.91 -3.53 12.20
CA GLY A 19 5.22 -2.88 12.29
C GLY A 19 6.07 -3.00 11.02
N SER A 20 5.69 -3.85 10.07
CA SER A 20 6.38 -3.99 8.79
C SER A 20 5.83 -3.05 7.72
N HIS A 21 6.65 -2.80 6.70
CA HIS A 21 6.22 -2.13 5.48
C HIS A 21 5.36 -3.08 4.62
N PRO A 22 4.29 -2.58 3.98
CA PRO A 22 3.51 -3.37 3.02
C PRO A 22 4.34 -3.70 1.77
N SER A 23 4.02 -4.82 1.11
CA SER A 23 4.64 -5.16 -0.17
C SER A 23 4.16 -4.24 -1.29
N LEU A 24 5.01 -4.02 -2.30
CA LEU A 24 4.68 -3.20 -3.47
C LEU A 24 3.39 -3.67 -4.14
N ALA A 25 3.22 -4.98 -4.36
CA ALA A 25 2.02 -5.54 -4.98
C ALA A 25 0.74 -5.21 -4.18
N SER A 26 0.81 -5.22 -2.85
CA SER A 26 -0.33 -4.84 -2.02
C SER A 26 -0.65 -3.35 -2.12
N VAL A 27 0.36 -2.48 -2.17
CA VAL A 27 0.16 -1.04 -2.37
C VAL A 27 -0.44 -0.77 -3.76
N TYR A 28 0.08 -1.39 -4.82
CA TYR A 28 -0.50 -1.26 -6.17
C TYR A 28 -1.97 -1.69 -6.21
N ARG A 29 -2.33 -2.81 -5.57
CA ARG A 29 -3.74 -3.23 -5.49
C ARG A 29 -4.61 -2.22 -4.74
N ALA A 30 -4.15 -1.72 -3.60
CA ALA A 30 -4.89 -0.73 -2.83
C ALA A 30 -5.13 0.57 -3.61
N LEU A 31 -4.09 1.06 -4.30
CA LEU A 31 -4.19 2.26 -5.14
C LEU A 31 -5.00 2.02 -6.42
N ALA A 32 -4.97 0.80 -6.99
CA ALA A 32 -5.79 0.45 -8.15
C ALA A 32 -7.28 0.38 -7.81
N ILE A 33 -7.64 -0.07 -6.60
CA ILE A 33 -9.04 -0.04 -6.13
C ILE A 33 -9.57 1.40 -6.05
N GLU A 34 -8.74 2.37 -5.67
CA GLU A 34 -9.11 3.80 -5.67
C GLU A 34 -9.09 4.43 -7.07
N GLY A 35 -8.19 3.98 -7.96
CA GLY A 35 -8.07 4.50 -9.33
C GLY A 35 -9.10 3.95 -10.31
N GLU A 36 -9.61 2.74 -10.07
CA GLU A 36 -10.68 2.10 -10.88
C GLU A 36 -12.08 2.60 -10.47
N ALA A 37 -12.20 3.30 -9.34
CA ALA A 37 -13.44 3.87 -8.84
C ALA A 37 -13.73 5.30 -9.36
N ALA A 38 -13.36 5.61 -10.61
CA ALA A 38 -13.83 6.80 -11.32
C ALA A 38 -13.63 6.70 -12.85
N PRO A 39 -14.63 7.08 -13.66
CA PRO A 39 -16.03 6.64 -13.72
C PRO A 39 -16.25 5.37 -14.56
#